data_AF-R9M5J2-F1
#
_entry.id   AF-R9M5J2-F1
#
_cell.length_a   1.000
_cell.length_b   1.000
_cell.length_c   1.000
_cell.angle_alpha   90.00
_cell.angle_beta   90.00
_cell.angle_gamma   90.00
#
_symmetry.space_group_name_H-M   'P 1'
#
loop_
_entity.id
_entity.type
_entity.pdbx_description
1 polymer ?
#
loop_
_entity_poly.entity_id
_entity_poly.type
_entity_poly.pdbx_seq_one_letter_code
_entity_poly.pdbx_strand_id
1 'polypeptide(L)'
;MEMPDPDFMSDAVRERFSEYHSAIRTALAADPPKTDLTSLFQADFLTLEAFRDLAGKVSSLSLGVEDVEGKFFGTAVCRLNGDLEAIELLALKEYCRSLFDEGLGNKALQCPASPSHGELSVRVWRSKGGFMLTEDEVAMAPWCKERKQKLEQKRQQQRKRGESR
;
A
#
# COMPACT_ATOMS: atom_id res chain seq x y z
N MET A 1 -5.58 18.75 -0.13
CA MET A 1 -5.54 18.83 -1.61
C MET A 1 -5.90 17.46 -2.15
N GLU A 2 -6.89 17.34 -3.04
CA GLU A 2 -7.16 16.05 -3.69
C GLU A 2 -6.10 15.83 -4.75
N MET A 3 -5.30 14.78 -4.60
CA MET A 3 -4.28 14.45 -5.59
C MET A 3 -4.94 13.71 -6.75
N PRO A 4 -4.68 14.10 -8.01
CA PRO A 4 -5.15 13.35 -9.16
C PRO A 4 -4.56 11.94 -9.15
N ASP A 5 -5.23 10.99 -9.78
CA ASP A 5 -4.71 9.63 -9.95
C ASP A 5 -3.44 9.70 -10.81
N PRO A 6 -2.29 9.14 -10.36
CA PRO A 6 -1.04 9.16 -11.13
C PRO A 6 -1.16 8.54 -12.53
N ASP A 7 -2.18 7.72 -12.78
CA ASP A 7 -2.45 7.18 -14.11
C ASP A 7 -3.15 8.18 -15.06
N PHE A 8 -3.77 9.24 -14.54
CA PHE A 8 -4.58 10.20 -15.30
C PHE A 8 -4.08 11.65 -15.23
N MET A 9 -2.84 11.88 -14.80
CA MET A 9 -2.28 13.23 -14.68
C MET A 9 -1.80 13.82 -16.02
N SER A 10 -2.02 15.13 -16.20
CA SER A 10 -1.38 15.91 -17.26
C SER A 10 0.11 16.15 -16.97
N ASP A 11 0.90 16.42 -18.01
CA ASP A 11 2.35 16.60 -17.88
C ASP A 11 2.74 17.76 -16.94
N ALA A 12 1.95 18.84 -16.91
CA ALA A 12 2.17 19.98 -16.01
C ALA A 12 1.96 19.64 -14.52
N VAL A 13 1.14 18.63 -14.21
CA VAL A 13 0.89 18.18 -12.83
C VAL A 13 1.92 17.13 -12.39
N ARG A 14 2.58 16.46 -13.35
CA ARG A 14 3.53 15.38 -13.10
C ARG A 14 4.80 15.84 -12.39
N GLU A 15 5.30 17.05 -12.67
CA GLU A 15 6.49 17.59 -12.01
C GLU A 15 6.24 17.81 -10.51
N ARG A 16 5.16 18.53 -10.18
CA ARG A 16 4.71 18.71 -8.78
C ARG A 16 4.41 17.39 -8.08
N PHE A 17 3.85 16.41 -8.79
CA PHE A 17 3.64 15.08 -8.26
C PHE A 17 4.97 14.38 -7.93
N SER A 18 5.97 14.50 -8.79
CA SER A 18 7.27 13.85 -8.59
C SER A 18 8.03 14.40 -7.37
N GLU A 19 7.99 15.71 -7.14
CA GLU A 19 8.58 16.35 -5.96
C GLU A 19 7.90 15.87 -4.67
N TYR A 20 6.57 15.92 -4.64
CA TYR A 20 5.76 15.45 -3.52
C TYR A 20 6.01 13.97 -3.22
N HIS A 21 5.98 13.13 -4.26
CA HIS A 21 6.21 11.70 -4.16
C HIS A 21 7.63 11.39 -3.62
N SER A 22 8.64 12.12 -4.10
CA SER A 22 10.01 12.00 -3.59
C SER A 22 10.10 12.41 -2.12
N ALA A 23 9.45 13.51 -1.73
CA ALA A 23 9.46 13.97 -0.34
C ALA A 23 8.85 12.94 0.62
N ILE A 24 7.74 12.30 0.22
CA ILE A 24 7.11 11.25 1.03
C ILE A 24 8.00 10.02 1.11
N ARG A 25 8.61 9.59 0.01
CA ARG A 25 9.56 8.47 0.04
C ARG A 25 10.71 8.74 1.01
N THR A 26 11.25 9.96 1.00
CA THR A 26 12.29 10.37 1.95
C THR A 26 11.78 10.33 3.39
N ALA A 27 10.56 10.82 3.64
CA ALA A 27 9.96 10.79 4.97
C ALA A 27 9.72 9.34 5.46
N LEU A 28 9.17 8.47 4.62
CA LEU A 28 8.96 7.05 4.92
C LEU A 28 10.28 6.30 5.14
N ALA A 29 11.36 6.68 4.44
CA ALA A 29 12.68 6.09 4.63
C ALA A 29 13.35 6.57 5.93
N ALA A 30 13.08 7.81 6.35
CA ALA A 30 13.62 8.36 7.59
C ALA A 30 12.88 7.84 8.83
N ASP A 31 11.55 7.75 8.76
CA ASP A 31 10.69 7.25 9.82
C ASP A 31 9.59 6.36 9.22
N PRO A 32 9.86 5.04 9.08
CA PRO A 32 8.88 4.13 8.52
C PRO A 32 7.71 3.99 9.49
N PRO A 33 6.47 4.34 9.08
CA PRO A 33 5.29 4.16 9.92
C PRO A 33 5.03 2.66 10.02
N LYS A 34 5.62 2.02 11.03
CA LYS A 34 5.41 0.60 11.31
C LYS A 34 4.72 0.46 12.65
N THR A 35 3.45 0.12 12.61
CA THR A 35 2.69 -0.17 13.82
C THR A 35 2.60 -1.68 13.98
N ASP A 36 3.27 -2.22 14.99
CA ASP A 36 3.10 -3.61 15.39
C ASP A 36 1.79 -3.76 16.15
N LEU A 37 0.89 -4.57 15.61
CA LEU A 37 -0.44 -4.85 16.16
C LEU A 37 -0.61 -6.32 16.50
N THR A 38 0.48 -7.08 16.58
CA THR A 38 0.46 -8.53 16.83
C THR A 38 -0.30 -8.87 18.10
N SER A 39 0.02 -8.21 19.22
CA SER A 39 -0.62 -8.49 20.51
C SER A 39 -2.10 -8.11 20.52
N LEU A 40 -2.48 -7.03 19.82
CA LEU A 40 -3.87 -6.60 19.70
C LEU A 40 -4.67 -7.64 18.90
N PHE A 41 -4.16 -8.02 17.73
CA PHE A 41 -4.75 -9.06 16.90
C PHE A 41 -4.95 -10.37 17.66
N GLN A 42 -3.90 -10.84 18.34
CA GLN A 42 -3.98 -12.09 19.09
C GLN A 42 -5.02 -11.98 20.21
N ALA A 43 -5.07 -10.88 20.95
CA ALA A 43 -6.06 -10.67 21.99
C ALA A 43 -7.50 -10.70 21.43
N ASP A 44 -7.75 -9.99 20.33
CA ASP A 44 -9.07 -9.92 19.71
C ASP A 44 -9.55 -11.31 19.24
N PHE A 45 -8.68 -12.04 18.53
CA PHE A 45 -9.01 -13.35 17.96
C PHE A 45 -9.03 -14.50 18.97
N LEU A 46 -8.30 -14.40 20.09
CA LEU A 46 -8.35 -15.40 21.17
C LEU A 46 -9.73 -15.45 21.85
N THR A 47 -10.51 -14.38 21.77
CA THR A 47 -11.88 -14.35 22.32
C THR A 47 -12.91 -15.00 21.40
N LEU A 48 -12.58 -15.17 20.11
CA LEU A 48 -13.47 -15.72 19.09
C LEU A 48 -13.21 -17.22 18.94
N GLU A 49 -14.11 -18.06 19.46
CA GLU A 49 -13.94 -19.51 19.44
C GLU A 49 -13.69 -20.08 18.03
N ALA A 50 -14.41 -19.58 17.02
CA ALA A 50 -14.27 -20.02 15.63
C ALA A 50 -12.94 -19.61 14.96
N PHE A 51 -12.20 -18.65 15.52
CA PHE A 51 -10.95 -18.14 14.95
C PHE A 51 -9.80 -18.12 15.98
N ARG A 52 -9.92 -18.89 17.06
CA ARG A 52 -8.87 -18.98 18.08
C ARG A 52 -7.56 -19.51 17.48
N ASP A 53 -7.66 -20.48 16.59
CA ASP A 53 -6.50 -21.09 15.93
C ASP A 53 -5.78 -20.09 15.02
N LEU A 54 -6.52 -19.19 14.37
CA LEU A 54 -5.97 -18.10 13.58
C LEU A 54 -5.05 -17.18 14.41
N ALA A 55 -5.40 -16.92 15.68
CA ALA A 55 -4.55 -16.15 16.59
C ALA A 55 -3.17 -16.80 16.81
N GLY A 56 -3.11 -18.14 16.89
CA GLY A 56 -1.86 -18.89 17.01
C GLY A 56 -1.07 -19.01 15.71
N LYS A 57 -1.76 -18.96 14.56
CA LYS A 57 -1.15 -18.99 13.23
C LYS A 57 -0.44 -17.68 12.89
N VAL A 58 -0.96 -16.52 13.30
CA VAL A 58 -0.30 -15.22 13.04
C VAL A 58 0.77 -14.93 14.10
N SER A 59 2.04 -15.03 13.69
CA SER A 59 3.19 -14.77 14.57
C SER A 59 3.56 -13.28 14.65
N SER A 60 3.23 -12.51 13.61
CA SER A 60 3.37 -11.06 13.63
C SER A 60 2.39 -10.39 12.68
N LEU A 61 1.84 -9.25 13.06
CA LEU A 61 1.05 -8.36 12.22
C LEU A 61 1.58 -6.94 12.35
N SER A 62 2.03 -6.35 11.25
CA SER A 62 2.41 -4.94 11.23
C SER A 62 1.75 -4.19 10.09
N LEU A 63 1.24 -3.00 10.39
CA LEU A 63 0.76 -2.06 9.37
C LEU A 63 1.89 -1.15 8.92
N GLY A 64 1.82 -0.72 7.67
CA GLY A 64 2.72 0.27 7.12
C GLY A 64 2.24 0.83 5.78
N VAL A 65 3.17 1.44 5.06
CA VAL A 65 2.93 2.07 3.76
C VAL A 65 4.03 1.64 2.80
N GLU A 66 3.63 1.31 1.58
CA GLU A 66 4.55 0.97 0.49
C GLU A 66 4.25 1.80 -0.76
N ASP A 67 5.30 2.17 -1.49
CA ASP A 67 5.22 2.74 -2.83
C ASP A 67 5.22 1.62 -3.87
N VAL A 68 4.06 1.39 -4.48
CA VAL A 68 3.92 0.47 -5.61
C VAL A 68 3.66 1.30 -6.87
N GLU A 69 4.67 1.40 -7.72
CA GLU A 69 4.60 2.04 -9.05
C GLU A 69 4.17 3.52 -9.00
N GLY A 70 4.57 4.28 -7.97
CA GLY A 70 4.22 5.69 -7.82
C GLY A 70 2.90 5.92 -7.09
N LYS A 71 2.34 4.88 -6.47
CA LYS A 71 1.13 4.94 -5.65
C LYS A 71 1.46 4.41 -4.26
N PHE A 72 1.11 5.19 -3.23
CA PHE A 72 1.24 4.74 -1.85
C PHE A 72 0.04 3.87 -1.45
N PHE A 73 0.34 2.64 -1.04
CA PHE A 73 -0.61 1.66 -0.53
C PHE A 73 -0.37 1.42 0.96
N GLY A 74 -1.46 1.17 1.69
CA GLY A 74 -1.40 0.72 3.08
C GLY A 74 -1.16 -0.77 3.05
N THR A 75 -0.12 -1.21 3.73
CA THR A 75 0.28 -2.61 3.74
C THR A 75 0.04 -3.21 5.11
N ALA A 76 -0.57 -4.39 5.17
CA ALA A 76 -0.55 -5.24 6.35
C ALA A 76 0.39 -6.40 6.06
N VAL A 77 1.49 -6.48 6.80
CA VAL A 77 2.48 -7.57 6.68
C VAL A 77 2.25 -8.56 7.81
N CYS A 78 1.80 -9.75 7.45
CA CYS A 78 1.55 -10.86 8.36
C CYS A 78 2.64 -11.92 8.20
N ARG A 79 3.19 -12.42 9.31
CA ARG A 79 4.00 -13.65 9.31
C ARG A 79 3.18 -14.76 9.93
N LEU A 80 3.25 -15.93 9.30
CA LEU A 80 2.43 -17.07 9.63
C LEU A 80 3.29 -18.25 10.08
N ASN A 81 2.83 -18.99 11.09
CA ASN A 81 3.41 -20.24 11.57
C ASN A 81 2.82 -21.48 10.87
N GLY A 82 1.93 -21.28 9.89
CA GLY A 82 1.25 -22.34 9.15
C GLY A 82 0.32 -21.77 8.09
N ASP A 83 -0.40 -22.65 7.40
CA ASP A 83 -1.32 -22.26 6.33
C ASP A 83 -2.63 -21.69 6.86
N LEU A 84 -3.22 -20.76 6.09
CA LEU A 84 -4.54 -20.21 6.34
C LEU A 84 -5.59 -20.91 5.49
N GLU A 85 -6.69 -21.31 6.12
CA GLU A 85 -7.90 -21.69 5.41
C GLU A 85 -8.55 -20.46 4.74
N ALA A 86 -9.38 -20.69 3.73
CA ALA A 86 -10.03 -19.60 2.98
C ALA A 86 -10.84 -18.66 3.88
N ILE A 87 -11.50 -19.19 4.91
CA ILE A 87 -12.28 -18.41 5.88
C ILE A 87 -11.39 -17.61 6.83
N GLU A 88 -10.24 -18.17 7.22
CA GLU A 88 -9.25 -17.49 8.07
C GLU A 88 -8.58 -16.35 7.33
N LEU A 89 -8.23 -16.55 6.06
CA LEU A 89 -7.70 -15.51 5.20
C LEU A 89 -8.72 -14.37 5.02
N LEU A 90 -10.00 -14.70 4.84
CA LEU A 90 -11.05 -13.68 4.73
C LEU A 90 -11.18 -12.88 6.04
N ALA A 91 -11.19 -13.55 7.19
CA ALA A 91 -11.25 -12.91 8.50
C ALA A 91 -10.03 -12.00 8.75
N LEU A 92 -8.83 -12.44 8.38
CA LEU A 92 -7.61 -11.64 8.49
C LEU A 92 -7.67 -10.40 7.59
N LYS A 93 -8.10 -10.54 6.33
CA LYS A 93 -8.30 -9.41 5.41
C LYS A 93 -9.33 -8.41 5.96
N GLU A 94 -10.43 -8.89 6.52
CA GLU A 94 -11.48 -8.07 7.12
C GLU A 94 -11.02 -7.33 8.38
N TYR A 95 -10.21 -7.98 9.21
CA TYR A 95 -9.64 -7.35 10.40
C TYR A 95 -8.68 -6.21 10.03
N CYS A 96 -7.73 -6.48 9.13
CA CYS A 96 -6.81 -5.46 8.65
C CYS A 96 -7.55 -4.29 7.97
N ARG A 97 -8.67 -4.59 7.28
CA ARG A 97 -9.58 -3.57 6.77
C ARG A 97 -10.08 -2.62 7.83
N SER A 98 -10.67 -3.17 8.89
CA SER A 98 -11.24 -2.37 9.97
C SER A 98 -10.17 -1.51 10.63
N LEU A 99 -8.96 -2.04 10.83
CA LEU A 99 -7.83 -1.27 11.34
C LEU A 99 -7.44 -0.10 10.44
N PHE A 100 -7.44 -0.28 9.11
CA PHE A 100 -7.17 0.81 8.18
C PHE A 100 -8.30 1.85 8.17
N ASP A 101 -9.56 1.42 8.24
CA ASP A 101 -10.72 2.32 8.31
C ASP A 101 -10.68 3.17 9.60
N GLU A 102 -10.40 2.55 10.74
CA GLU A 102 -10.23 3.24 12.03
C GLU A 102 -8.99 4.15 12.05
N GLY A 103 -7.85 3.67 11.54
CA GLY A 103 -6.61 4.44 11.47
C GLY A 103 -6.69 5.66 10.54
N LEU A 104 -7.40 5.54 9.41
CA LEU A 104 -7.69 6.65 8.50
C LEU A 104 -8.65 7.65 9.16
N GLY A 105 -9.69 7.18 9.85
CA GLY A 105 -10.63 8.03 10.60
C GLY A 105 -9.95 8.83 11.72
N ASN A 106 -8.96 8.22 12.38
CA ASN A 106 -8.23 8.81 13.50
C ASN A 106 -6.97 9.60 13.11
N LYS A 107 -6.71 9.79 11.81
CA LYS A 107 -5.50 10.46 11.27
C LYS A 107 -4.15 9.82 11.67
N ALA A 108 -4.16 8.59 12.19
CA ALA A 108 -2.94 7.89 12.61
C ALA A 108 -2.03 7.48 11.44
N LEU A 109 -2.53 7.54 10.20
CA LEU A 109 -1.80 7.22 8.96
C LEU A 109 -1.33 8.46 8.19
N GLN A 110 -1.27 9.63 8.83
CA GLN A 110 -0.66 10.82 8.23
C GLN A 110 0.86 10.66 8.11
N CYS A 111 1.44 11.20 7.04
CA CYS A 111 2.89 11.19 6.85
C CYS A 111 3.54 12.13 7.88
N PRO A 112 4.72 11.77 8.43
CA PRO A 112 5.53 12.70 9.21
C PRO A 112 5.74 14.01 8.44
N ALA A 113 5.67 15.15 9.15
CA ALA A 113 5.86 16.45 8.53
C ALA A 113 7.28 16.55 7.94
N SER A 114 7.38 16.90 6.66
CA SER A 114 8.67 17.20 6.06
C SER A 114 9.05 18.66 6.38
N PRO A 115 10.28 18.95 6.82
CA PRO A 115 10.74 20.32 7.04
C PRO A 115 10.73 21.17 5.75
N SER A 116 10.70 20.56 4.56
CA SER A 116 10.61 21.29 3.28
C SER A 116 9.18 21.52 2.78
N HIS A 117 8.17 20.82 3.32
CA HIS A 117 6.80 20.86 2.78
C HIS A 117 5.67 21.00 3.83
N GLY A 118 5.98 21.16 5.12
CA GLY A 118 4.97 21.26 6.18
C GLY A 118 4.27 19.92 6.46
N GLU A 119 2.99 19.95 6.89
CA GLU A 119 2.18 18.76 7.13
C GLU A 119 1.73 18.12 5.80
N LEU A 120 2.26 16.94 5.48
CA LEU A 120 1.94 16.20 4.26
C LEU A 120 0.78 15.23 4.52
N SER A 121 -0.40 15.54 3.99
CA SER A 121 -1.53 14.59 3.99
C SER A 121 -1.36 13.60 2.84
N VAL A 122 -1.08 12.33 3.16
CA VAL A 122 -0.99 11.22 2.20
C VAL A 122 -2.33 10.50 2.15
N ARG A 123 -2.91 10.38 0.96
CA ARG A 123 -4.06 9.50 0.72
C ARG A 123 -3.55 8.16 0.20
N VAL A 124 -3.79 7.12 0.98
CA VAL A 124 -3.50 5.74 0.61
C VAL A 124 -4.54 5.25 -0.41
N TRP A 125 -4.09 4.69 -1.53
CA TRP A 125 -4.97 4.21 -2.59
C TRP A 125 -5.66 2.90 -2.21
N ARG A 126 -6.97 2.84 -2.46
CA ARG A 126 -7.80 1.63 -2.32
C ARG A 126 -8.39 1.28 -3.68
N SER A 127 -8.21 0.05 -4.14
CA SER A 127 -8.84 -0.44 -5.37
C SER A 127 -10.35 -0.46 -5.18
N LYS A 128 -11.11 0.03 -6.17
CA LYS A 128 -12.58 0.04 -6.14
C LYS A 128 -13.23 -1.35 -6.15
N GLY A 129 -12.47 -2.40 -6.50
CA GLY A 129 -13.00 -3.77 -6.68
C GLY A 129 -12.50 -4.81 -5.68
N GLY A 130 -11.53 -4.47 -4.82
CA GLY A 130 -10.95 -5.38 -3.82
C GLY A 130 -10.28 -4.57 -2.72
N PHE A 131 -10.74 -4.75 -1.48
CA PHE A 131 -10.37 -3.88 -0.36
C PHE A 131 -8.89 -4.05 0.05
N MET A 132 -8.36 -5.27 -0.01
CA MET A 132 -6.96 -5.63 0.26
C MET A 132 -6.54 -6.71 -0.72
N LEU A 133 -5.36 -6.53 -1.31
CA LEU A 133 -4.77 -7.47 -2.25
C LEU A 133 -3.53 -8.10 -1.60
N THR A 134 -3.37 -9.41 -1.74
CA THR A 134 -2.10 -10.09 -1.47
C THR A 134 -1.05 -9.68 -2.51
N GLU A 135 0.23 -9.97 -2.27
CA GLU A 135 1.30 -9.70 -3.23
C GLU A 135 1.02 -10.33 -4.61
N ASP A 136 0.51 -11.57 -4.63
CA ASP A 136 0.11 -12.26 -5.86
C ASP A 136 -1.05 -11.56 -6.58
N GLU A 137 -2.04 -11.08 -5.82
CA GLU A 137 -3.18 -10.33 -6.36
C GLU A 137 -2.73 -8.97 -6.94
N VAL A 138 -1.77 -8.29 -6.30
CA VAL A 138 -1.13 -7.07 -6.82
C VAL A 138 -0.37 -7.37 -8.11
N ALA A 139 0.44 -8.42 -8.14
CA ALA A 139 1.21 -8.81 -9.32
C ALA A 139 0.31 -9.10 -10.54
N MET A 140 -0.91 -9.56 -10.29
CA MET A 140 -1.89 -9.89 -11.33
C MET A 140 -2.80 -8.72 -11.74
N ALA A 141 -2.74 -7.61 -11.02
CA ALA A 141 -3.65 -6.49 -11.21
C ALA A 141 -3.51 -5.81 -12.59
N PRO A 142 -4.62 -5.37 -13.21
CA PRO A 142 -4.62 -4.78 -14.55
C PRO A 142 -3.69 -3.57 -14.69
N TRP A 143 -3.64 -2.71 -13.67
CA TRP A 143 -2.80 -1.50 -13.67
C TRP A 143 -1.29 -1.81 -13.68
N CYS A 144 -0.86 -2.93 -13.09
CA CYS A 144 0.54 -3.37 -13.13
C CYS A 144 0.93 -3.92 -14.52
N LYS A 145 -0.01 -4.48 -15.28
CA LYS A 145 0.25 -5.06 -16.61
C LYS A 145 0.25 -4.00 -17.71
N GLU A 146 -0.75 -3.12 -17.70
CA GLU A 146 -0.93 -2.08 -18.74
C GLU A 146 0.24 -1.08 -18.76
N ARG A 147 0.80 -0.73 -17.60
CA ARG A 147 1.91 0.22 -17.49
C ARG A 147 3.26 -0.39 -17.87
N LYS A 148 3.51 -1.68 -17.58
CA LYS A 148 4.71 -2.40 -18.09
C LYS A 148 4.74 -2.40 -19.62
N GLN A 149 3.61 -2.67 -20.26
CA GLN A 149 3.49 -2.58 -21.72
C GLN A 149 3.73 -1.15 -22.24
N LYS A 150 3.14 -0.13 -21.61
CA LYS A 150 3.38 1.27 -21.99
C LYS A 150 4.85 1.70 -21.81
N LEU A 151 5.53 1.24 -20.76
CA LEU A 151 6.95 1.52 -20.52
C LEU A 151 7.86 0.80 -21.54
N GLU A 152 7.56 -0.45 -21.88
CA GLU A 152 8.27 -1.18 -22.93
C GLU A 152 8.08 -0.54 -24.31
N GLN A 153 6.86 -0.13 -24.64
CA GLN A 153 6.57 0.61 -25.86
C GLN A 153 7.35 1.93 -25.90
N LYS A 154 7.39 2.68 -24.79
CA LYS A 154 8.15 3.94 -24.68
C LYS A 154 9.66 3.72 -24.81
N ARG A 155 10.22 2.65 -24.20
CA ARG A 155 11.63 2.25 -24.35
C ARG A 155 11.95 1.82 -25.78
N GLN A 156 11.08 1.08 -26.44
CA GLN A 156 11.24 0.68 -27.84
C GLN A 156 11.18 1.89 -28.78
N GLN A 157 10.29 2.84 -28.51
CA GLN A 157 10.14 4.07 -29.30
C GLN A 157 11.34 5.01 -29.13
N GLN A 158 11.94 5.06 -27.92
CA GLN A 158 13.18 5.78 -27.66
C GLN A 158 14.40 5.11 -28.32
N ARG A 159 14.49 3.77 -28.34
CA ARG A 159 15.55 3.04 -29.06
C ARG A 159 15.49 3.30 -30.57
N LYS A 160 14.30 3.21 -31.17
CA LYS A 160 14.09 3.52 -32.60
C LYS A 160 14.42 4.98 -32.95
N ARG A 161 14.22 5.92 -32.03
CA ARG A 161 14.61 7.33 -32.22
C ARG A 161 16.12 7.57 -32.09
N GLY A 162 16.84 6.71 -31.37
CA GLY A 162 18.31 6.75 -31.24
C GLY A 162 19.05 6.14 -32.43
N GLU A 163 18.46 5.15 -33.11
CA GLU A 163 19.04 4.48 -34.30
C GLU A 163 18.80 5.21 -35.63
N SER A 164 17.99 6.28 -35.66
CA SER A 164 17.77 7.13 -36.85
C SER A 164 18.55 8.45 -36.82
N ARG A 165 19.66 8.51 -36.08
CA ARG A 165 20.59 9.66 -36.07
C ARG A 165 21.96 9.25 -36.56
#